data_AF-M7X9X8-F1
#
_entry.id   AF-M7X9X8-F1
#
_cell.length_a   1.000
_cell.length_b   1.000
_cell.length_c   1.000
_cell.angle_alpha   90.00
_cell.angle_beta   90.00
_cell.angle_gamma   90.00
#
_symmetry.space_group_name_H-M   'P 1'
#
loop_
_entity.id
_entity.type
_entity.pdbx_description
1 polymer ?
#
loop_
_entity_poly.entity_id
_entity_poly.type
_entity_poly.pdbx_seq_one_letter_code
_entity_poly.pdbx_strand_id
1 'polypeptide(L)'
;MPSTPAAGARDDGSTHLDHSPPLDRRSIPLAARLVETVREYWDLGFTVFGGPGVHVVILRRRLVPKWVDETTFTDLFSLGNALPGPGSTQLAFSLAVVRNGTLAGFLAFLIWSIPGAVGMAGLGAGVRKFPERLPPIVLALLTGLNASAVGLIALAAYQLSKTAITDPVTRLLVLLSASFGICYHAPWMYPVLVFAGGFVTLLFDFRRQILGRLPTALNPYAIRARRKAAAAPPEPPQDPNYDVELESLGEQRRSSTAEDGAQRATEDDDKPRGAEDQAADTVRATLRQRNGPSVQPQPSATPASSVVDAPSTERSTPIMVLNRKIAFALGAGFIVYLVTIIVVRSQLNNPPRALDFFTNMVIGGTIIFGGGPVVIPLLRQYTVQPGWVESRDFLLGFAILQAFPGPNFNFAVYLGVLSLPHNPVLGAFLGWVGIFSPGIILKLALLPLYHTWRKHAVAISVLRGLNAAAVGLVYTAVWQLFLVGYIYTPVSGNIPTQASASGPLTSDPFWGVVASFAFVATQWYKSPPAVTIVGGALAGLAWFGVVGARGVERQQFFG
;
A
#
# COMPACT_ATOMS: atom_id res chain seq x y z
N MET A 1 76.60 -33.26 21.85
CA MET A 1 75.98 -33.89 23.04
C MET A 1 74.69 -33.13 23.40
N PRO A 2 73.75 -33.72 24.15
CA PRO A 2 72.42 -33.14 24.48
C PRO A 2 72.53 -31.93 25.45
N SER A 3 71.47 -31.18 25.82
CA SER A 3 70.09 -31.61 26.10
C SER A 3 68.96 -30.55 26.01
N THR A 4 67.74 -31.07 25.80
CA THR A 4 66.39 -30.51 26.04
C THR A 4 66.09 -30.26 27.55
N PRO A 5 64.92 -29.72 28.01
CA PRO A 5 63.58 -29.68 27.38
C PRO A 5 62.80 -28.34 27.44
N ALA A 6 61.53 -28.39 27.01
CA ALA A 6 60.59 -27.27 26.87
C ALA A 6 59.58 -27.16 28.03
N ALA A 7 58.85 -26.04 28.12
CA ALA A 7 57.44 -25.98 28.54
C ALA A 7 56.80 -24.65 28.06
N GLY A 8 55.51 -24.69 27.72
CA GLY A 8 54.84 -23.63 26.96
C GLY A 8 54.21 -22.48 27.74
N ALA A 9 53.69 -21.53 26.97
CA ALA A 9 52.64 -20.59 27.35
C ALA A 9 51.61 -20.54 26.21
N ARG A 10 50.36 -20.16 26.51
CA ARG A 10 49.29 -20.00 25.51
C ARG A 10 49.11 -18.51 25.21
N ASP A 11 48.87 -18.19 23.94
CA ASP A 11 48.55 -16.84 23.47
C ASP A 11 47.02 -16.66 23.49
N ASP A 12 46.51 -15.80 24.37
CA ASP A 12 45.09 -15.59 24.63
C ASP A 12 44.51 -14.44 23.79
N GLY A 13 44.25 -14.76 22.51
CA GLY A 13 43.78 -13.86 21.47
C GLY A 13 42.46 -13.13 21.78
N SER A 14 42.56 -12.05 22.55
CA SER A 14 41.49 -11.10 22.86
C SER A 14 41.46 -9.99 21.81
N THR A 15 40.81 -10.26 20.67
CA THR A 15 40.61 -9.25 19.62
C THR A 15 39.76 -8.09 20.15
N HIS A 16 40.39 -6.94 20.38
CA HIS A 16 39.70 -5.69 20.71
C HIS A 16 38.62 -5.39 19.66
N LEU A 17 37.36 -5.36 20.08
CA LEU A 17 36.27 -4.85 19.27
C LEU A 17 36.43 -3.33 19.17
N ASP A 18 36.72 -2.85 17.96
CA ASP A 18 36.83 -1.43 17.66
C ASP A 18 35.45 -0.74 17.83
N HIS A 19 35.26 -0.13 19.00
CA HIS A 19 34.08 0.65 19.35
C HIS A 19 34.08 2.06 18.71
N SER A 20 34.65 2.20 17.51
CA SER A 20 34.49 3.39 16.67
C SER A 20 32.99 3.74 16.53
N PRO A 21 32.57 4.97 16.94
CA PRO A 21 31.18 5.38 16.84
C PRO A 21 30.74 5.42 15.36
N PRO A 22 29.44 5.23 15.06
CA PRO A 22 28.95 5.19 13.69
C PRO A 22 29.24 6.50 12.95
N LEU A 23 30.23 6.44 12.05
CA LEU A 23 30.75 7.58 11.26
C LEU A 23 29.63 8.48 10.77
N ASP A 24 29.62 9.74 11.22
CA ASP A 24 28.67 10.73 10.72
C ASP A 24 28.88 10.90 9.22
N ARG A 25 27.90 10.48 8.43
CA ARG A 25 27.97 10.47 6.96
C ARG A 25 27.99 11.89 6.38
N ARG A 26 27.79 12.93 7.21
CA ARG A 26 28.08 14.32 6.86
C ARG A 26 29.58 14.59 6.64
N SER A 27 30.47 13.86 7.30
CA SER A 27 31.92 13.94 7.08
C SER A 27 32.36 13.42 5.71
N ILE A 28 31.60 12.49 5.12
CA ILE A 28 31.89 11.92 3.81
C ILE A 28 31.63 13.00 2.72
N PRO A 29 32.60 13.27 1.82
CA PRO A 29 32.44 14.24 0.74
C PRO A 29 31.18 14.01 -0.09
N LEU A 30 30.49 15.10 -0.44
CA LEU A 30 29.22 15.05 -1.17
C LEU A 30 29.33 14.25 -2.48
N ALA A 31 30.43 14.43 -3.23
CA ALA A 31 30.68 13.68 -4.46
C ALA A 31 30.71 12.15 -4.23
N ALA A 32 31.39 11.66 -3.20
CA ALA A 32 31.45 10.23 -2.89
C ALA A 32 30.07 9.66 -2.52
N ARG A 33 29.24 10.43 -1.82
CA ARG A 33 27.85 10.07 -1.49
C ARG A 33 26.93 10.07 -2.70
N LEU A 34 27.10 11.02 -3.63
CA LEU A 34 26.38 10.99 -4.91
C LEU A 34 26.80 9.76 -5.74
N VAL A 35 28.08 9.42 -5.78
CA VAL A 35 28.59 8.20 -6.47
C VAL A 35 28.07 6.91 -5.82
N GLU A 36 28.00 6.80 -4.49
CA GLU A 36 27.32 5.69 -3.80
C GLU A 36 25.86 5.56 -4.26
N THR A 37 25.15 6.69 -4.39
CA THR A 37 23.77 6.71 -4.85
C THR A 37 23.63 6.33 -6.32
N VAL A 38 24.49 6.80 -7.24
CA VAL A 38 24.49 6.34 -8.64
C VAL A 38 24.71 4.82 -8.70
N ARG A 39 25.72 4.31 -7.99
CA ARG A 39 26.09 2.88 -7.99
C ARG A 39 24.93 1.96 -7.57
N GLU A 40 24.08 2.39 -6.64
CA GLU A 40 22.94 1.58 -6.18
C GLU A 40 21.62 1.85 -6.93
N TYR A 41 21.53 2.90 -7.77
CA TYR A 41 20.29 3.26 -8.46
C TYR A 41 20.34 3.18 -9.99
N TRP A 42 21.53 3.21 -10.62
CA TRP A 42 21.68 3.41 -12.08
C TRP A 42 20.81 2.49 -12.96
N ASP A 43 20.72 1.21 -12.60
CA ASP A 43 19.94 0.23 -13.34
C ASP A 43 18.45 0.22 -12.96
N LEU A 44 18.06 0.76 -11.79
CA LEU A 44 16.69 0.62 -11.28
C LEU A 44 15.64 1.27 -12.21
N GLY A 45 15.99 2.36 -12.90
CA GLY A 45 15.13 2.98 -13.91
C GLY A 45 14.90 2.13 -15.16
N PHE A 46 15.70 1.08 -15.37
CA PHE A 46 15.65 0.16 -16.51
C PHE A 46 15.21 -1.27 -16.12
N THR A 47 15.49 -1.71 -14.88
CA THR A 47 15.30 -3.10 -14.43
C THR A 47 14.09 -3.30 -13.51
N VAL A 48 13.53 -2.24 -12.93
CA VAL A 48 12.40 -2.34 -11.99
C VAL A 48 11.07 -2.33 -12.73
N PHE A 49 10.60 -3.52 -13.09
CA PHE A 49 9.27 -3.76 -13.66
C PHE A 49 8.25 -4.17 -12.57
N GLY A 50 6.97 -4.21 -12.95
CA GLY A 50 5.91 -4.85 -12.14
C GLY A 50 5.13 -3.94 -11.19
N GLY A 51 5.40 -2.64 -11.18
CA GLY A 51 4.59 -1.65 -10.48
C GLY A 51 4.79 -1.61 -8.96
N PRO A 52 4.04 -0.73 -8.24
CA PRO A 52 4.41 -0.25 -6.92
C PRO A 52 4.73 -1.32 -5.87
N GLY A 53 3.98 -2.42 -5.82
CA GLY A 53 4.24 -3.51 -4.86
C GLY A 53 5.58 -4.23 -5.13
N VAL A 54 5.90 -4.51 -6.39
CA VAL A 54 7.17 -5.13 -6.79
C VAL A 54 8.34 -4.18 -6.54
N HIS A 55 8.14 -2.87 -6.78
CA HIS A 55 9.14 -1.84 -6.54
C HIS A 55 9.57 -1.81 -5.06
N VAL A 56 8.62 -1.89 -4.13
CA VAL A 56 8.89 -1.95 -2.67
C VAL A 56 9.70 -3.19 -2.33
N VAL A 57 9.37 -4.36 -2.88
CA VAL A 57 10.12 -5.61 -2.64
C VAL A 57 11.55 -5.55 -3.18
N ILE A 58 11.76 -4.98 -4.37
CA ILE A 58 13.11 -4.81 -4.96
C ILE A 58 13.95 -3.81 -4.14
N LEU A 59 13.38 -2.65 -3.81
CA LEU A 59 14.04 -1.64 -2.96
C LEU A 59 14.42 -2.22 -1.59
N ARG A 60 13.51 -3.00 -0.96
CA ARG A 60 13.79 -3.70 0.31
C ARG A 60 14.98 -4.64 0.19
N ARG A 61 14.93 -5.56 -0.78
CA ARG A 61 15.99 -6.57 -1.01
C ARG A 61 17.36 -5.95 -1.32
N ARG A 62 17.40 -4.83 -2.05
CA ARG A 62 18.66 -4.19 -2.47
C ARG A 62 19.25 -3.26 -1.39
N LEU A 63 18.40 -2.49 -0.71
CA LEU A 63 18.84 -1.37 0.12
C LEU A 63 18.82 -1.67 1.62
N VAL A 64 17.98 -2.59 2.13
CA VAL A 64 18.03 -2.95 3.56
C VAL A 64 19.36 -3.60 3.97
N PRO A 65 19.95 -4.54 3.19
CA PRO A 65 21.24 -5.13 3.58
C PRO A 65 22.44 -4.15 3.55
N LYS A 66 22.28 -2.95 2.97
CA LYS A 66 23.39 -2.01 2.69
C LYS A 66 23.25 -0.64 3.36
N TRP A 67 22.03 -0.10 3.40
CA TRP A 67 21.79 1.34 3.57
C TRP A 67 20.97 1.72 4.80
N VAL A 68 19.91 0.97 5.11
CA VAL A 68 18.95 1.24 6.20
C VAL A 68 18.51 -0.07 6.85
N ASP A 69 18.12 -0.04 8.12
CA ASP A 69 17.52 -1.21 8.78
C ASP A 69 16.04 -1.42 8.36
N GLU A 70 15.46 -2.55 8.77
CA GLU A 70 14.09 -2.93 8.45
C GLU A 70 13.03 -2.02 9.10
N THR A 71 13.30 -1.46 10.28
CA THR A 71 12.38 -0.52 10.95
C THR A 71 12.37 0.81 10.21
N THR A 72 13.54 1.36 9.86
CA THR A 72 13.65 2.55 9.01
C THR A 72 13.00 2.33 7.65
N PHE A 73 13.19 1.16 7.01
CA PHE A 73 12.53 0.84 5.75
C PHE A 73 11.00 0.84 5.88
N THR A 74 10.48 0.15 6.90
CA THR A 74 9.03 0.05 7.18
C THR A 74 8.44 1.41 7.54
N ASP A 75 9.16 2.24 8.28
CA ASP A 75 8.81 3.62 8.62
C ASP A 75 8.70 4.52 7.38
N LEU A 76 9.71 4.48 6.49
CA LEU A 76 9.75 5.27 5.26
C LEU A 76 8.68 4.85 4.25
N PHE A 77 8.37 3.56 4.20
CA PHE A 77 7.27 3.01 3.40
C PHE A 77 5.90 3.38 3.98
N SER A 78 5.73 3.31 5.29
CA SER A 78 4.50 3.73 5.98
C SER A 78 4.23 5.23 5.75
N LEU A 79 5.27 6.06 5.89
CA LEU A 79 5.24 7.48 5.51
C LEU A 79 5.06 7.68 3.99
N GLY A 80 5.32 6.68 3.15
CA GLY A 80 5.13 6.73 1.70
C GLY A 80 3.69 6.46 1.25
N ASN A 81 2.93 5.71 2.06
CA ASN A 81 1.51 5.46 1.84
C ASN A 81 0.64 6.54 2.48
N ALA A 82 1.10 7.08 3.62
CA ALA A 82 0.43 8.12 4.41
C ALA A 82 0.44 9.53 3.77
N LEU A 83 1.25 9.75 2.72
CA LEU A 83 1.37 11.04 2.03
C LEU A 83 0.92 10.90 0.57
N PRO A 84 0.28 11.93 0.00
CA PRO A 84 -0.10 11.89 -1.40
C PRO A 84 1.13 11.96 -2.32
N GLY A 85 1.05 11.22 -3.42
CA GLY A 85 2.05 11.13 -4.46
C GLY A 85 2.49 9.68 -4.74
N PRO A 86 3.55 9.50 -5.55
CA PRO A 86 3.94 8.18 -6.04
C PRO A 86 4.66 7.34 -4.98
N GLY A 87 3.93 6.58 -4.16
CA GLY A 87 4.46 5.90 -2.96
C GLY A 87 5.79 5.12 -3.14
N SER A 88 5.94 4.34 -4.21
CA SER A 88 7.21 3.63 -4.50
C SER A 88 8.36 4.57 -4.90
N THR A 89 8.07 5.72 -5.51
CA THR A 89 9.07 6.76 -5.81
C THR A 89 9.39 7.60 -4.57
N GLN A 90 8.40 7.90 -3.72
CA GLN A 90 8.66 8.53 -2.42
C GLN A 90 9.55 7.63 -1.55
N LEU A 91 9.35 6.31 -1.57
CA LEU A 91 10.22 5.35 -0.90
C LEU A 91 11.64 5.40 -1.49
N ALA A 92 11.78 5.21 -2.82
CA ALA A 92 13.07 5.27 -3.50
C ALA A 92 13.84 6.59 -3.24
N PHE A 93 13.14 7.72 -3.30
CA PHE A 93 13.66 9.05 -2.98
C PHE A 93 14.09 9.14 -1.51
N SER A 94 13.19 8.80 -0.57
CA SER A 94 13.45 9.00 0.86
C SER A 94 14.53 8.08 1.43
N LEU A 95 14.71 6.88 0.88
CA LEU A 95 15.86 6.01 1.19
C LEU A 95 17.20 6.69 0.86
N ALA A 96 17.31 7.32 -0.32
CA ALA A 96 18.48 8.08 -0.71
C ALA A 96 18.65 9.39 0.11
N VAL A 97 17.55 10.06 0.50
CA VAL A 97 17.61 11.22 1.41
C VAL A 97 18.14 10.82 2.78
N VAL A 98 17.60 9.76 3.41
CA VAL A 98 18.02 9.30 4.73
C VAL A 98 19.49 8.88 4.73
N ARG A 99 19.93 8.16 3.67
CA ARG A 99 21.30 7.66 3.54
C ARG A 99 22.34 8.73 3.20
N ASN A 100 22.03 9.60 2.23
CA ASN A 100 23.01 10.45 1.53
C ASN A 100 22.58 11.93 1.40
N GLY A 101 21.43 12.33 1.95
CA GLY A 101 20.93 13.71 1.98
C GLY A 101 20.09 14.10 0.75
N THR A 102 19.49 15.28 0.80
CA THR A 102 18.47 15.72 -0.16
C THR A 102 18.92 15.71 -1.63
N LEU A 103 20.15 16.15 -1.93
CA LEU A 103 20.67 16.13 -3.31
C LEU A 103 20.82 14.70 -3.85
N ALA A 104 21.19 13.74 -3.01
CA ALA A 104 21.20 12.33 -3.38
C ALA A 104 19.76 11.79 -3.57
N GLY A 105 18.79 12.26 -2.79
CA GLY A 105 17.37 12.01 -3.05
C GLY A 105 16.93 12.46 -4.45
N PHE A 106 17.25 13.69 -4.83
CA PHE A 106 16.95 14.20 -6.18
C PHE A 106 17.68 13.41 -7.28
N LEU A 107 18.97 13.10 -7.11
CA LEU A 107 19.74 12.28 -8.06
C LEU A 107 19.14 10.87 -8.21
N ALA A 108 18.79 10.23 -7.10
CA ALA A 108 18.08 8.95 -7.08
C ALA A 108 16.74 9.01 -7.82
N PHE A 109 15.95 10.06 -7.62
CA PHE A 109 14.68 10.26 -8.32
C PHE A 109 14.88 10.49 -9.83
N LEU A 110 15.87 11.28 -10.24
CA LEU A 110 16.21 11.51 -11.64
C LEU A 110 16.58 10.19 -12.33
N ILE A 111 17.49 9.41 -11.74
CA ILE A 111 17.93 8.10 -12.26
C ILE A 111 16.77 7.09 -12.31
N TRP A 112 15.94 7.05 -11.27
CA TRP A 112 14.76 6.19 -11.16
C TRP A 112 13.66 6.52 -12.19
N SER A 113 13.49 7.80 -12.51
CA SER A 113 12.31 8.30 -13.24
C SER A 113 12.60 8.61 -14.71
N ILE A 114 13.76 9.18 -15.05
CA ILE A 114 14.08 9.65 -16.41
C ILE A 114 14.03 8.55 -17.48
N PRO A 115 14.59 7.33 -17.29
CA PRO A 115 14.58 6.32 -18.35
C PRO A 115 13.15 5.95 -18.78
N GLY A 116 12.27 5.70 -17.81
CA GLY A 116 10.85 5.49 -18.04
C GLY A 116 10.15 6.72 -18.64
N ALA A 117 10.49 7.94 -18.19
CA ALA A 117 9.91 9.18 -18.71
C ALA A 117 10.27 9.41 -20.19
N VAL A 118 11.52 9.19 -20.58
CA VAL A 118 12.01 9.31 -21.96
C VAL A 118 11.35 8.27 -22.86
N GLY A 119 11.24 7.02 -22.42
CA GLY A 119 10.54 5.99 -23.16
C GLY A 119 9.04 6.27 -23.33
N MET A 120 8.34 6.68 -22.26
CA MET A 120 6.93 7.08 -22.32
C MET A 120 6.71 8.34 -23.19
N ALA A 121 7.66 9.28 -23.22
CA ALA A 121 7.62 10.44 -24.13
C ALA A 121 7.80 10.01 -25.60
N GLY A 122 8.76 9.12 -25.87
CA GLY A 122 8.98 8.53 -27.20
C GLY A 122 7.76 7.76 -27.70
N LEU A 123 7.11 6.98 -26.83
CA LEU A 123 5.84 6.31 -27.12
C LEU A 123 4.73 7.32 -27.46
N GLY A 124 4.59 8.41 -26.69
CA GLY A 124 3.60 9.45 -26.97
C GLY A 124 3.84 10.16 -28.32
N ALA A 125 5.10 10.34 -28.70
CA ALA A 125 5.48 10.87 -30.02
C ALA A 125 5.28 9.85 -31.16
N GLY A 126 5.35 8.55 -30.86
CA GLY A 126 5.06 7.46 -31.78
C GLY A 126 3.57 7.26 -32.04
N VAL A 127 2.74 7.24 -30.99
CA VAL A 127 1.28 7.03 -31.07
C VAL A 127 0.60 8.03 -32.00
N ARG A 128 1.06 9.29 -31.98
CA ARG A 128 0.64 10.36 -32.90
C ARG A 128 0.85 10.11 -34.40
N LYS A 129 1.62 9.08 -34.77
CA LYS A 129 1.89 8.70 -36.16
C LYS A 129 1.08 7.46 -36.60
N PHE A 130 0.32 6.85 -35.69
CA PHE A 130 -0.58 5.75 -36.07
C PHE A 130 -1.83 6.31 -36.75
N PRO A 131 -2.40 5.60 -37.75
CA PRO A 131 -3.69 5.96 -38.33
C PRO A 131 -4.81 5.92 -37.27
N GLU A 132 -5.79 6.82 -37.40
CA GLU A 132 -6.96 6.89 -36.51
C GLU A 132 -7.73 5.57 -36.40
N ARG A 133 -7.70 4.76 -37.47
CA ARG A 133 -8.29 3.42 -37.55
C ARG A 133 -7.21 2.34 -37.43
N LEU A 134 -7.09 1.74 -36.25
CA LEU A 134 -6.32 0.50 -36.06
C LEU A 134 -7.10 -0.71 -36.60
N PRO A 135 -6.44 -1.74 -37.14
CA PRO A 135 -7.10 -2.99 -37.54
C PRO A 135 -7.83 -3.67 -36.36
N PRO A 136 -9.00 -4.32 -36.57
CA PRO A 136 -9.79 -4.93 -35.49
C PRO A 136 -9.00 -5.92 -34.60
N ILE A 137 -8.05 -6.66 -35.18
CA ILE A 137 -7.15 -7.57 -34.44
C ILE A 137 -6.29 -6.85 -33.39
N VAL A 138 -5.87 -5.60 -33.66
CA VAL A 138 -5.11 -4.77 -32.71
C VAL A 138 -6.02 -4.27 -31.60
N LEU A 139 -7.28 -3.95 -31.89
CA LEU A 139 -8.24 -3.48 -30.88
C LEU A 139 -8.68 -4.59 -29.93
N ALA A 140 -8.80 -5.84 -30.42
CA ALA A 140 -8.99 -7.01 -29.59
C ALA A 140 -7.78 -7.32 -28.70
N LEU A 141 -6.55 -7.23 -29.24
CA LEU A 141 -5.29 -7.31 -28.48
C LEU A 141 -5.28 -6.27 -27.35
N LEU A 142 -5.57 -4.99 -27.66
CA LEU A 142 -5.58 -3.91 -26.67
C LEU A 142 -6.69 -4.08 -25.63
N THR A 143 -7.86 -4.61 -26.01
CA THR A 143 -8.94 -4.91 -25.05
C THR A 143 -8.55 -6.03 -24.08
N GLY A 144 -7.92 -7.10 -24.56
CA GLY A 144 -7.40 -8.17 -23.69
C GLY A 144 -6.28 -7.69 -22.77
N LEU A 145 -5.44 -6.79 -23.26
CA LEU A 145 -4.39 -6.14 -22.46
C LEU A 145 -5.01 -5.23 -21.37
N ASN A 146 -6.00 -4.40 -21.72
CA ASN A 146 -6.77 -3.60 -20.75
C ASN A 146 -7.42 -4.48 -19.68
N ALA A 147 -8.04 -5.60 -20.06
CA ALA A 147 -8.65 -6.53 -19.13
C ALA A 147 -7.63 -7.08 -18.11
N SER A 148 -6.46 -7.56 -18.57
CA SER A 148 -5.37 -7.95 -17.66
C SER A 148 -4.91 -6.80 -16.75
N ALA A 149 -4.83 -5.57 -17.28
CA ALA A 149 -4.43 -4.40 -16.51
C ALA A 149 -5.47 -4.04 -15.42
N VAL A 150 -6.77 -4.17 -15.67
CA VAL A 150 -7.82 -4.02 -14.65
C VAL A 150 -7.69 -5.10 -13.57
N GLY A 151 -7.39 -6.35 -13.95
CA GLY A 151 -7.08 -7.44 -13.01
C GLY A 151 -5.91 -7.11 -12.07
N LEU A 152 -4.85 -6.50 -12.60
CA LEU A 152 -3.69 -6.04 -11.81
C LEU A 152 -4.01 -4.84 -10.90
N ILE A 153 -4.91 -3.94 -11.31
CA ILE A 153 -5.39 -2.83 -10.47
C ILE A 153 -6.27 -3.37 -9.34
N ALA A 154 -7.15 -4.35 -9.61
CA ALA A 154 -7.91 -5.06 -8.59
C ALA A 154 -6.99 -5.77 -7.58
N LEU A 155 -5.88 -6.33 -8.06
CA LEU A 155 -4.88 -6.93 -7.19
C LEU A 155 -4.19 -5.91 -6.29
N ALA A 156 -3.84 -4.73 -6.80
CA ALA A 156 -3.31 -3.66 -5.97
C ALA A 156 -4.31 -3.21 -4.90
N ALA A 157 -5.61 -3.10 -5.23
CA ALA A 157 -6.67 -2.80 -4.25
C ALA A 157 -6.71 -3.84 -3.11
N TYR A 158 -6.64 -5.13 -3.45
CA TYR A 158 -6.61 -6.25 -2.50
C TYR A 158 -5.34 -6.30 -1.64
N GLN A 159 -4.17 -5.98 -2.21
CA GLN A 159 -2.91 -5.93 -1.46
C GLN A 159 -2.87 -4.73 -0.51
N LEU A 160 -3.36 -3.56 -0.94
CA LEU A 160 -3.45 -2.37 -0.09
C LEU A 160 -4.47 -2.55 1.04
N SER A 161 -5.64 -3.16 0.77
CA SER A 161 -6.67 -3.37 1.80
C SER A 161 -6.23 -4.30 2.93
N LYS A 162 -5.36 -5.29 2.66
CA LYS A 162 -4.68 -6.07 3.73
C LYS A 162 -3.81 -5.22 4.67
N THR A 163 -3.30 -4.08 4.21
CA THR A 163 -2.46 -3.19 5.02
C THR A 163 -3.22 -2.01 5.64
N ALA A 164 -4.34 -1.61 5.04
CA ALA A 164 -5.16 -0.49 5.51
C ALA A 164 -6.33 -0.89 6.42
N ILE A 165 -6.83 -2.13 6.32
CA ILE A 165 -7.91 -2.65 7.18
C ILE A 165 -7.29 -3.27 8.44
N THR A 166 -7.14 -2.44 9.48
CA THR A 166 -6.64 -2.84 10.81
C THR A 166 -7.76 -3.21 11.80
N ASP A 167 -9.00 -2.81 11.53
CA ASP A 167 -10.10 -2.81 12.51
C ASP A 167 -11.48 -2.64 11.83
N PRO A 168 -12.60 -2.72 12.58
CA PRO A 168 -13.94 -2.58 11.99
C PRO A 168 -14.24 -1.20 11.39
N VAL A 169 -13.64 -0.11 11.87
CA VAL A 169 -13.90 1.26 11.35
C VAL A 169 -13.12 1.48 10.07
N THR A 170 -11.85 1.07 9.99
CA THR A 170 -11.11 1.08 8.71
C THR A 170 -11.77 0.19 7.66
N ARG A 171 -12.29 -0.99 8.05
CA ARG A 171 -13.11 -1.84 7.15
C ARG A 171 -14.34 -1.10 6.61
N LEU A 172 -15.08 -0.41 7.48
CA LEU A 172 -16.25 0.37 7.08
C LEU A 172 -15.88 1.57 6.19
N LEU A 173 -14.75 2.24 6.45
CA LEU A 173 -14.27 3.36 5.63
C LEU A 173 -13.86 2.93 4.22
N VAL A 174 -13.21 1.77 4.06
CA VAL A 174 -12.93 1.19 2.73
C VAL A 174 -14.24 0.95 1.97
N LEU A 175 -15.22 0.30 2.62
CA LEU A 175 -16.52 0.01 2.01
C LEU A 175 -17.28 1.28 1.60
N LEU A 176 -17.48 2.21 2.53
CA LEU A 176 -18.25 3.44 2.28
C LEU A 176 -17.59 4.33 1.22
N SER A 177 -16.25 4.45 1.23
CA SER A 177 -15.53 5.27 0.24
C SER A 177 -15.56 4.65 -1.15
N ALA A 178 -15.51 3.31 -1.24
CA ALA A 178 -15.71 2.58 -2.50
C ALA A 178 -17.14 2.75 -3.02
N SER A 179 -18.16 2.44 -2.21
CA SER A 179 -19.56 2.56 -2.62
C SER A 179 -19.93 3.99 -3.02
N PHE A 180 -19.52 5.00 -2.25
CA PHE A 180 -19.80 6.40 -2.59
C PHE A 180 -19.10 6.82 -3.89
N GLY A 181 -17.83 6.43 -4.08
CA GLY A 181 -17.09 6.75 -5.30
C GLY A 181 -17.57 6.00 -6.55
N ILE A 182 -18.18 4.83 -6.39
CA ILE A 182 -18.85 4.09 -7.46
C ILE A 182 -20.16 4.79 -7.87
N CYS A 183 -20.95 5.28 -6.90
CA CYS A 183 -22.22 5.95 -7.19
C CYS A 183 -22.08 7.40 -7.67
N TYR A 184 -21.02 8.12 -7.29
CA TYR A 184 -20.83 9.54 -7.59
C TYR A 184 -19.46 9.81 -8.22
N HIS A 185 -19.41 10.69 -9.23
CA HIS A 185 -18.19 10.96 -10.00
C HIS A 185 -17.93 12.47 -10.09
N ALA A 186 -17.23 13.02 -9.09
CA ALA A 186 -16.80 14.42 -9.07
C ALA A 186 -15.34 14.54 -8.57
N PRO A 187 -14.45 15.33 -9.21
CA PRO A 187 -13.04 15.42 -8.81
C PRO A 187 -12.80 15.84 -7.36
N TRP A 188 -13.65 16.72 -6.81
CA TRP A 188 -13.55 17.24 -5.44
C TRP A 188 -13.93 16.21 -4.36
N MET A 189 -14.71 15.19 -4.72
CA MET A 189 -15.21 14.17 -3.80
C MET A 189 -14.07 13.30 -3.27
N TYR A 190 -13.06 12.98 -4.09
CA TYR A 190 -11.95 12.11 -3.72
C TYR A 190 -11.15 12.62 -2.51
N PRO A 191 -10.61 13.86 -2.48
CA PRO A 191 -9.95 14.37 -1.28
C PRO A 191 -10.90 14.52 -0.09
N VAL A 192 -12.17 14.89 -0.30
CA VAL A 192 -13.16 15.03 0.78
C VAL A 192 -13.41 13.68 1.48
N LEU A 193 -13.60 12.59 0.73
CA LEU A 193 -13.76 11.23 1.30
C LEU A 193 -12.51 10.80 2.07
N VAL A 194 -11.31 11.08 1.55
CA VAL A 194 -10.04 10.77 2.22
C VAL A 194 -9.93 11.51 3.55
N PHE A 195 -10.07 12.84 3.56
CA PHE A 195 -10.02 13.64 4.79
C PHE A 195 -11.14 13.29 5.79
N ALA A 196 -12.35 12.99 5.30
CA ALA A 196 -13.45 12.50 6.13
C ALA A 196 -13.09 11.16 6.82
N GLY A 197 -12.42 10.22 6.14
CA GLY A 197 -11.94 8.99 6.75
C GLY A 197 -10.93 9.23 7.89
N GLY A 198 -9.99 10.14 7.68
CA GLY A 198 -9.03 10.58 8.71
C GLY A 198 -9.71 11.26 9.92
N PHE A 199 -10.78 12.02 9.67
CA PHE A 199 -11.57 12.65 10.74
C PHE A 199 -12.45 11.65 11.50
N VAL A 200 -13.05 10.68 10.82
CA VAL A 200 -13.88 9.62 11.43
C VAL A 200 -13.07 8.73 12.36
N THR A 201 -11.86 8.32 11.96
CA THR A 201 -10.94 7.56 12.86
C THR A 201 -10.50 8.39 14.06
N LEU A 202 -10.16 9.67 13.87
CA LEU A 202 -9.82 10.58 14.95
C LEU A 202 -10.95 10.72 15.98
N LEU A 203 -12.17 11.01 15.52
CA LEU A 203 -13.35 11.06 16.38
C LEU A 203 -13.61 9.72 17.07
N PHE A 204 -13.44 8.60 16.36
CA PHE A 204 -13.66 7.28 16.92
C PHE A 204 -12.67 6.96 18.04
N ASP A 205 -11.36 7.11 17.84
CA ASP A 205 -10.38 6.74 18.87
C ASP A 205 -10.50 7.66 20.10
N PHE A 206 -10.61 8.97 19.87
CA PHE A 206 -10.70 9.94 20.95
C PHE A 206 -12.10 10.06 21.57
N ARG A 207 -13.09 9.29 21.09
CA ARG A 207 -14.48 9.28 21.62
C ARG A 207 -14.54 9.14 23.14
N ARG A 208 -13.66 8.34 23.75
CA ARG A 208 -13.64 8.15 25.21
C ARG A 208 -13.19 9.42 25.96
N GLN A 209 -12.23 10.18 25.43
CA GLN A 209 -11.83 11.47 26.01
C GLN A 209 -12.85 12.57 25.73
N ILE A 210 -13.47 12.58 24.55
CA ILE A 210 -14.50 13.56 24.17
C ILE A 210 -15.75 13.36 25.04
N LEU A 211 -16.31 12.15 25.10
CA LEU A 211 -17.47 11.84 25.93
C LEU A 211 -17.16 11.91 27.43
N GLY A 212 -15.89 11.74 27.83
CA GLY A 212 -15.42 11.98 29.20
C GLY A 212 -15.39 13.45 29.63
N ARG A 213 -15.44 14.40 28.69
CA ARG A 213 -15.54 15.85 28.96
C ARG A 213 -16.97 16.39 28.97
N LEU A 214 -17.97 15.60 28.55
CA LEU A 214 -19.38 15.94 28.73
C LEU A 214 -19.79 15.75 30.19
N PRO A 215 -20.72 16.58 30.72
CA PRO A 215 -21.25 16.40 32.07
C PRO A 215 -21.86 15.00 32.22
N THR A 216 -21.73 14.42 33.41
CA THR A 216 -22.06 13.00 33.68
C THR A 216 -23.52 12.62 33.41
N ALA A 217 -24.43 13.59 33.38
CA ALA A 217 -25.83 13.40 32.97
C ALA A 217 -26.01 13.04 31.48
N LEU A 218 -25.07 13.41 30.61
CA LEU A 218 -25.11 13.17 29.15
C LEU A 218 -24.12 12.10 28.68
N ASN A 219 -23.27 11.56 29.56
CA ASN A 219 -22.26 10.57 29.19
C ASN A 219 -22.85 9.14 29.22
N PRO A 220 -23.06 8.47 28.07
CA PRO A 220 -23.67 7.14 28.01
C PRO A 220 -22.81 6.05 28.66
N TYR A 221 -21.50 6.24 28.80
CA TYR A 221 -20.64 5.33 29.55
C TYR A 221 -20.82 5.48 31.06
N ALA A 222 -20.98 6.71 31.56
CA ALA A 222 -21.30 6.96 32.97
C ALA A 222 -22.72 6.45 33.33
N ILE A 223 -23.69 6.62 32.43
CA ILE A 223 -25.05 6.08 32.58
C ILE A 223 -25.03 4.54 32.59
N ARG A 224 -24.25 3.89 31.69
CA ARG A 224 -24.08 2.43 31.70
C ARG A 224 -23.34 1.92 32.94
N ALA A 225 -22.34 2.65 33.44
CA ALA A 225 -21.65 2.32 34.68
C ALA A 225 -22.60 2.41 35.89
N ARG A 226 -23.37 3.50 36.01
CA ARG A 226 -24.42 3.65 37.04
C ARG A 226 -25.49 2.57 36.93
N ARG A 227 -25.97 2.22 35.73
CA ARG A 227 -26.90 1.10 35.55
C ARG A 227 -26.31 -0.25 35.94
N LYS A 228 -25.01 -0.50 35.69
CA LYS A 228 -24.36 -1.75 36.12
C LYS A 228 -24.16 -1.80 37.64
N ALA A 229 -23.84 -0.67 38.28
CA ALA A 229 -23.75 -0.57 39.74
C ALA A 229 -25.13 -0.73 40.41
N ALA A 230 -26.17 -0.07 39.90
CA ALA A 230 -27.54 -0.19 40.39
C ALA A 230 -28.24 -1.52 40.01
N ALA A 231 -27.57 -2.38 39.24
CA ALA A 231 -28.00 -3.75 38.93
C ALA A 231 -27.04 -4.80 39.52
N ALA A 232 -26.09 -4.39 40.35
CA ALA A 232 -25.45 -5.31 41.28
C ALA A 232 -26.45 -5.62 42.42
N PRO A 233 -26.45 -6.84 42.97
CA PRO A 233 -27.14 -7.10 44.23
C PRO A 233 -26.64 -6.13 45.32
N PRO A 234 -27.48 -5.72 46.28
CA PRO A 234 -26.98 -5.02 47.47
C PRO A 234 -25.98 -5.94 48.18
N GLU A 235 -24.87 -5.37 48.64
CA GLU A 235 -23.97 -6.10 49.53
C GLU A 235 -24.74 -6.53 50.79
N PRO A 236 -24.56 -7.78 51.28
CA PRO A 236 -25.21 -8.21 52.50
C PRO A 236 -24.79 -7.30 53.66
N PRO A 237 -25.68 -7.02 54.63
CA PRO A 237 -25.37 -6.13 55.73
C PRO A 237 -24.15 -6.66 56.48
N GLN A 238 -23.09 -5.85 56.54
CA GLN A 238 -21.90 -6.14 57.32
C GLN A 238 -22.26 -6.06 58.80
N ASP A 239 -22.41 -7.23 59.43
CA ASP A 239 -22.51 -7.34 60.88
C ASP A 239 -21.18 -6.86 61.50
N PRO A 240 -21.18 -5.82 62.35
CA PRO A 240 -19.94 -5.27 62.93
C PRO A 240 -19.17 -6.21 63.86
N ASN A 241 -19.64 -7.45 64.07
CA ASN A 241 -19.17 -8.35 65.12
C ASN A 241 -18.60 -9.70 64.61
N TYR A 242 -18.23 -9.80 63.32
CA TYR A 242 -17.66 -11.02 62.72
C TYR A 242 -16.27 -10.84 62.07
N ASP A 243 -15.46 -9.92 62.59
CA ASP A 243 -14.04 -9.75 62.21
C ASP A 243 -13.08 -10.69 62.98
N VAL A 244 -13.20 -12.01 62.77
CA VAL A 244 -12.15 -12.99 63.12
C VAL A 244 -12.10 -14.14 62.11
N GLU A 245 -11.14 -14.14 61.18
CA GLU A 245 -9.98 -15.05 61.20
C GLU A 245 -8.89 -14.59 60.20
N LEU A 246 -7.67 -15.10 60.36
CA LEU A 246 -6.43 -14.48 59.89
C LEU A 246 -6.17 -14.55 58.38
N GLU A 247 -5.50 -13.50 57.92
CA GLU A 247 -4.57 -13.46 56.79
C GLU A 247 -3.72 -14.74 56.67
N SER A 248 -3.69 -15.35 55.48
CA SER A 248 -2.67 -16.35 55.12
C SER A 248 -2.18 -16.17 53.69
N LEU A 249 -0.90 -16.48 53.48
CA LEU A 249 -0.14 -16.08 52.29
C LEU A 249 -0.32 -17.04 51.11
N GLY A 250 -0.42 -16.45 49.91
CA GLY A 250 0.34 -16.96 48.76
C GLY A 250 -0.44 -17.61 47.63
N GLU A 251 -0.78 -16.82 46.61
CA GLU A 251 -0.97 -17.35 45.25
C GLU A 251 -0.14 -16.63 44.17
N GLN A 252 1.07 -16.20 44.55
CA GLN A 252 2.19 -16.37 43.63
C GLN A 252 2.53 -17.87 43.56
N ARG A 253 2.55 -18.42 42.34
CA ARG A 253 3.16 -19.71 41.97
C ARG A 253 2.45 -20.99 42.47
N ARG A 254 1.40 -21.40 41.76
CA ARG A 254 1.01 -22.83 41.66
C ARG A 254 1.27 -23.38 40.26
N SER A 255 2.39 -24.08 40.10
CA SER A 255 2.74 -24.85 38.90
C SER A 255 3.63 -26.06 39.24
N SER A 256 3.19 -26.89 40.20
CA SER A 256 3.85 -28.15 40.54
C SER A 256 2.92 -29.11 41.32
N THR A 257 2.82 -30.35 40.81
CA THR A 257 2.53 -31.62 41.50
C THR A 257 1.24 -31.79 42.32
N ALA A 258 0.51 -32.87 41.99
CA ALA A 258 -0.66 -33.40 42.68
C ALA A 258 -0.30 -34.66 43.51
N GLU A 259 -1.31 -35.49 43.83
CA GLU A 259 -1.23 -36.79 44.55
C GLU A 259 -0.98 -36.66 46.08
N ASP A 260 -1.63 -37.37 47.01
CA ASP A 260 -2.86 -38.21 47.02
C ASP A 260 -3.38 -38.22 48.50
N GLY A 261 -4.58 -38.66 48.93
CA GLY A 261 -5.69 -39.39 48.30
C GLY A 261 -6.81 -39.72 49.32
N ALA A 262 -7.52 -40.84 49.11
CA ALA A 262 -8.52 -41.49 50.01
C ALA A 262 -9.83 -40.67 50.31
N GLN A 263 -11.02 -41.08 49.79
CA GLN A 263 -12.01 -42.05 50.35
C GLN A 263 -12.99 -41.43 51.40
N ARG A 264 -14.31 -41.69 51.45
CA ARG A 264 -15.23 -42.60 50.68
C ARG A 264 -16.73 -42.29 50.97
N ALA A 265 -17.66 -42.79 50.12
CA ALA A 265 -19.10 -43.06 50.39
C ALA A 265 -20.07 -41.85 50.61
N THR A 266 -21.39 -41.88 50.34
CA THR A 266 -22.31 -42.86 49.66
C THR A 266 -23.63 -42.19 49.19
N GLU A 267 -24.44 -42.91 48.38
CA GLU A 267 -25.93 -42.84 48.19
C GLU A 267 -26.60 -41.50 47.71
N ASP A 268 -27.74 -41.45 47.01
CA ASP A 268 -28.54 -42.37 46.14
C ASP A 268 -29.37 -41.48 45.16
N ASP A 269 -29.45 -41.73 43.84
CA ASP A 269 -30.33 -42.61 43.03
C ASP A 269 -31.82 -42.18 42.88
N ASP A 270 -32.28 -42.01 41.63
CA ASP A 270 -33.53 -42.59 41.03
C ASP A 270 -33.64 -42.23 39.50
N LYS A 271 -34.67 -42.74 38.82
CA LYS A 271 -34.95 -42.79 37.35
C LYS A 271 -36.44 -42.38 37.09
N PRO A 272 -37.16 -42.67 35.96
CA PRO A 272 -36.86 -43.52 34.79
C PRO A 272 -37.27 -43.04 33.36
N ARG A 273 -36.64 -43.71 32.36
CA ARG A 273 -37.11 -44.20 31.02
C ARG A 273 -38.19 -43.47 30.16
N GLY A 274 -37.89 -43.37 28.85
CA GLY A 274 -38.83 -43.15 27.73
C GLY A 274 -38.29 -42.10 26.73
N ALA A 275 -37.48 -42.39 25.69
CA ALA A 275 -37.61 -43.32 24.56
C ALA A 275 -38.67 -42.85 23.53
N GLU A 276 -38.43 -42.79 22.21
CA GLU A 276 -37.23 -42.98 21.35
C GLU A 276 -36.83 -41.64 20.63
N ASP A 277 -36.18 -41.45 19.46
CA ASP A 277 -35.64 -42.32 18.37
C ASP A 277 -34.56 -41.61 17.49
N GLN A 278 -33.90 -42.37 16.59
CA GLN A 278 -33.19 -41.99 15.35
C GLN A 278 -32.19 -40.81 15.30
N ALA A 279 -30.89 -41.13 15.41
CA ALA A 279 -29.79 -40.56 14.59
C ALA A 279 -28.51 -41.42 14.71
N ALA A 280 -27.63 -41.44 13.69
CA ALA A 280 -26.49 -42.37 13.61
C ALA A 280 -25.13 -41.80 14.07
N ASP A 281 -24.33 -42.69 14.66
CA ASP A 281 -22.86 -42.70 14.85
C ASP A 281 -22.10 -41.38 15.05
N THR A 282 -21.65 -41.17 16.29
CA THR A 282 -20.49 -40.33 16.63
C THR A 282 -19.57 -41.08 17.58
N VAL A 283 -18.53 -41.73 17.06
CA VAL A 283 -17.60 -42.54 17.87
C VAL A 283 -16.60 -41.66 18.62
N ARG A 284 -16.79 -41.54 19.93
CA ARG A 284 -15.85 -40.90 20.86
C ARG A 284 -15.38 -41.93 21.90
N ALA A 285 -14.27 -42.61 21.62
CA ALA A 285 -13.71 -43.63 22.51
C ALA A 285 -12.72 -43.03 23.52
N THR A 286 -12.98 -43.17 24.82
CA THR A 286 -12.12 -42.68 25.89
C THR A 286 -11.17 -43.77 26.43
N LEU A 287 -9.92 -43.35 26.65
CA LEU A 287 -8.92 -43.85 27.62
C LEU A 287 -9.22 -45.15 28.38
N ARG A 288 -8.28 -46.10 28.33
CA ARG A 288 -8.09 -47.11 29.38
C ARG A 288 -6.71 -46.97 30.01
N GLN A 289 -6.66 -47.06 31.33
CA GLN A 289 -5.57 -46.61 32.18
C GLN A 289 -4.64 -47.75 32.61
N ARG A 290 -3.33 -47.46 32.80
CA ARG A 290 -2.40 -48.34 33.54
C ARG A 290 -1.25 -47.53 34.11
N ASN A 291 -1.23 -47.34 35.44
CA ASN A 291 -0.13 -46.66 36.14
C ASN A 291 1.08 -47.61 36.31
N GLY A 292 2.27 -47.01 36.40
CA GLY A 292 3.56 -47.63 36.71
C GLY A 292 4.47 -46.59 37.38
N PRO A 293 5.53 -47.00 38.10
CA PRO A 293 6.17 -46.15 39.10
C PRO A 293 6.93 -44.95 38.54
N SER A 294 7.02 -43.90 39.35
CA SER A 294 7.61 -42.61 39.02
C SER A 294 9.14 -42.66 38.90
N VAL A 295 9.65 -42.08 37.80
CA VAL A 295 11.09 -41.83 37.59
C VAL A 295 11.27 -40.33 37.37
N GLN A 296 12.13 -39.70 38.17
CA GLN A 296 12.42 -38.27 38.06
C GLN A 296 13.22 -37.97 36.77
N PRO A 297 12.79 -37.02 35.92
CA PRO A 297 13.58 -36.60 34.77
C PRO A 297 14.80 -35.76 35.21
N GLN A 298 16.00 -36.34 35.15
CA GLN A 298 17.22 -35.53 35.06
C GLN A 298 17.22 -34.80 33.70
N PRO A 299 17.54 -33.49 33.62
CA PRO A 299 17.63 -32.77 32.36
C PRO A 299 18.92 -33.16 31.62
N SER A 300 18.81 -34.15 30.72
CA SER A 300 19.90 -34.59 29.84
C SER A 300 20.37 -33.46 28.92
N ALA A 301 21.65 -33.11 28.98
CA ALA A 301 22.23 -32.11 28.10
C ALA A 301 22.64 -32.71 26.74
N THR A 302 22.08 -32.17 25.66
CA THR A 302 22.53 -32.36 24.27
C THR A 302 22.60 -30.97 23.65
N PRO A 303 23.69 -30.58 22.96
CA PRO A 303 24.07 -29.17 22.88
C PRO A 303 23.14 -28.35 21.99
N ALA A 304 22.63 -27.26 22.56
CA ALA A 304 22.26 -26.10 21.75
C ALA A 304 23.52 -25.62 21.02
N SER A 305 23.51 -25.68 19.68
CA SER A 305 24.53 -24.98 18.91
C SER A 305 24.43 -23.50 19.24
N SER A 306 25.53 -22.92 19.70
CA SER A 306 25.59 -21.51 20.06
C SER A 306 25.38 -20.66 18.80
N VAL A 307 24.11 -20.28 18.58
CA VAL A 307 23.81 -18.96 18.03
C VAL A 307 24.43 -17.99 19.04
N VAL A 308 25.67 -17.60 18.75
CA VAL A 308 26.31 -16.47 19.42
C VAL A 308 25.34 -15.31 19.23
N ASP A 309 24.87 -14.72 20.32
CA ASP A 309 24.22 -13.42 20.32
C ASP A 309 25.27 -12.38 19.90
N ALA A 310 25.56 -12.37 18.60
CA ALA A 310 26.26 -11.29 17.94
C ALA A 310 25.37 -10.07 18.22
N PRO A 311 25.82 -9.10 19.04
CA PRO A 311 24.97 -8.01 19.46
C PRO A 311 24.47 -7.33 18.20
N SER A 312 23.13 -7.26 18.06
CA SER A 312 22.44 -6.63 16.95
C SER A 312 22.77 -5.14 17.00
N THR A 313 23.93 -4.82 16.45
CA THR A 313 24.57 -3.52 16.55
C THR A 313 23.64 -2.58 15.82
N GLU A 314 22.87 -1.80 16.58
CA GLU A 314 21.93 -0.83 16.04
C GLU A 314 22.73 0.13 15.17
N ARG A 315 22.74 -0.14 13.85
CA ARG A 315 23.27 0.76 12.83
C ARG A 315 22.29 1.91 12.65
N SER A 316 22.05 2.63 13.74
CA SER A 316 21.37 3.90 13.86
C SER A 316 22.24 4.97 13.20
N THR A 317 22.43 4.84 11.89
CA THR A 317 23.18 5.78 11.07
C THR A 317 22.47 7.13 11.16
N PRO A 318 23.14 8.23 11.54
CA PRO A 318 22.48 9.51 11.77
C PRO A 318 21.77 9.98 10.51
N ILE A 319 20.43 9.92 10.57
CA ILE A 319 19.52 10.13 9.45
C ILE A 319 19.75 11.51 8.83
N MET A 320 20.03 11.57 7.53
CA MET A 320 20.30 12.83 6.80
C MET A 320 19.03 13.62 6.46
N VAL A 321 18.20 13.90 7.46
CA VAL A 321 17.03 14.79 7.36
C VAL A 321 17.42 16.27 7.27
N LEU A 322 16.53 17.03 6.63
CA LEU A 322 16.61 18.47 6.50
C LEU A 322 16.35 19.19 7.84
N ASN A 323 16.86 20.41 8.01
CA ASN A 323 16.57 21.23 9.20
C ASN A 323 15.05 21.50 9.29
N ARG A 324 14.44 21.28 10.47
CA ARG A 324 13.00 21.49 10.73
C ARG A 324 12.50 22.87 10.26
N LYS A 325 13.30 23.94 10.38
CA LYS A 325 12.91 25.28 9.89
C LYS A 325 12.67 25.28 8.37
N ILE A 326 13.57 24.64 7.61
CA ILE A 326 13.46 24.51 6.15
C ILE A 326 12.32 23.53 5.80
N ALA A 327 12.13 22.47 6.58
CA ALA A 327 11.04 21.52 6.39
C ALA A 327 9.65 22.18 6.53
N PHE A 328 9.46 23.02 7.55
CA PHE A 328 8.25 23.84 7.69
C PHE A 328 8.12 24.88 6.57
N ALA A 329 9.21 25.52 6.13
CA ALA A 329 9.19 26.45 5.01
C ALA A 329 8.80 25.77 3.68
N LEU A 330 9.25 24.54 3.43
CA LEU A 330 8.81 23.73 2.29
C LEU A 330 7.33 23.33 2.41
N GLY A 331 6.86 22.98 3.60
CA GLY A 331 5.44 22.68 3.85
C GLY A 331 4.54 23.88 3.60
N ALA A 332 4.90 25.06 4.11
CA ALA A 332 4.17 26.31 3.86
C ALA A 332 4.24 26.72 2.38
N GLY A 333 5.43 26.66 1.77
CA GLY A 333 5.64 26.93 0.35
C GLY A 333 4.86 26.00 -0.57
N PHE A 334 4.64 24.74 -0.16
CA PHE A 334 3.77 23.80 -0.88
C PHE A 334 2.30 24.23 -0.86
N ILE A 335 1.78 24.66 0.31
CA ILE A 335 0.41 25.19 0.40
C ILE A 335 0.25 26.45 -0.45
N VAL A 336 1.22 27.37 -0.41
CA VAL A 336 1.24 28.56 -1.28
C VAL A 336 1.25 28.15 -2.76
N TYR A 337 2.13 27.23 -3.16
CA TYR A 337 2.20 26.71 -4.53
C TYR A 337 0.86 26.14 -5.03
N LEU A 338 0.18 25.32 -4.21
CA LEU A 338 -1.14 24.79 -4.55
C LEU A 338 -2.22 25.87 -4.65
N VAL A 339 -2.28 26.79 -3.68
CA VAL A 339 -3.27 27.88 -3.70
C VAL A 339 -3.03 28.79 -4.90
N THR A 340 -1.78 29.18 -5.18
CA THR A 340 -1.42 30.00 -6.33
C THR A 340 -1.79 29.32 -7.65
N ILE A 341 -1.45 28.05 -7.88
CA ILE A 341 -1.75 27.40 -9.17
C ILE A 341 -3.26 27.20 -9.38
N ILE A 342 -4.01 26.87 -8.33
CA ILE A 342 -5.48 26.72 -8.39
C ILE A 342 -6.16 28.08 -8.63
N VAL A 343 -5.76 29.13 -7.91
CA VAL A 343 -6.34 30.47 -8.06
C VAL A 343 -5.99 31.08 -9.41
N VAL A 344 -4.73 30.98 -9.87
CA VAL A 344 -4.31 31.49 -11.19
C VAL A 344 -5.06 30.78 -12.32
N ARG A 345 -5.28 29.46 -12.23
CA ARG A 345 -6.16 28.73 -13.16
C ARG A 345 -7.60 29.27 -13.10
N SER A 346 -8.15 29.46 -11.91
CA SER A 346 -9.56 29.84 -11.68
C SER A 346 -9.91 31.28 -12.06
N GLN A 347 -8.93 32.17 -12.20
CA GLN A 347 -9.11 33.56 -12.67
C GLN A 347 -9.08 33.69 -14.20
N LEU A 348 -8.87 32.58 -14.93
CA LEU A 348 -8.80 32.56 -16.39
C LEU A 348 -10.02 31.85 -16.97
N ASN A 349 -10.91 32.59 -17.63
CA ASN A 349 -12.10 32.04 -18.29
C ASN A 349 -11.76 31.00 -19.39
N ASN A 350 -10.60 31.18 -20.04
CA ASN A 350 -10.02 30.23 -21.00
C ASN A 350 -8.54 30.04 -20.65
N PRO A 351 -8.18 29.13 -19.72
CA PRO A 351 -6.80 28.93 -19.32
C PRO A 351 -5.98 28.31 -20.48
N PRO A 352 -4.73 28.72 -20.71
CA PRO A 352 -3.87 28.09 -21.71
C PRO A 352 -3.76 26.58 -21.43
N ARG A 353 -3.97 25.74 -22.46
CA ARG A 353 -4.00 24.26 -22.34
C ARG A 353 -2.75 23.66 -21.67
N ALA A 354 -1.60 24.34 -21.75
CA ALA A 354 -0.38 23.99 -21.01
C ALA A 354 -0.50 24.21 -19.48
N LEU A 355 -1.06 25.35 -19.06
CA LEU A 355 -1.33 25.66 -17.65
C LEU A 355 -2.42 24.75 -17.09
N ASP A 356 -3.50 24.53 -17.84
CA ASP A 356 -4.62 23.70 -17.40
C ASP A 356 -4.18 22.23 -17.21
N PHE A 357 -3.45 21.68 -18.20
CA PHE A 357 -2.81 20.37 -18.07
C PHE A 357 -1.85 20.30 -16.87
N PHE A 358 -0.94 21.28 -16.72
CA PHE A 358 0.00 21.29 -15.59
C PHE A 358 -0.72 21.34 -14.23
N THR A 359 -1.75 22.18 -14.11
CA THR A 359 -2.56 22.28 -12.88
C THR A 359 -3.28 20.97 -12.57
N ASN A 360 -3.85 20.31 -13.60
CA ASN A 360 -4.47 19.00 -13.43
C ASN A 360 -3.46 17.93 -12.98
N MET A 361 -2.22 17.95 -13.48
CA MET A 361 -1.17 17.04 -13.02
C MET A 361 -0.73 17.32 -11.57
N VAL A 362 -0.66 18.59 -11.16
CA VAL A 362 -0.34 19.01 -9.78
C VAL A 362 -1.45 18.65 -8.79
N ILE A 363 -2.72 18.86 -9.17
CA ILE A 363 -3.90 18.42 -8.42
C ILE A 363 -3.88 16.90 -8.29
N GLY A 364 -3.62 16.17 -9.40
CA GLY A 364 -3.41 14.73 -9.39
C GLY A 364 -2.34 14.31 -8.37
N GLY A 365 -1.11 14.81 -8.51
CA GLY A 365 0.02 14.53 -7.61
C GLY A 365 -0.25 14.79 -6.13
N THR A 366 -1.24 15.66 -5.83
CA THR A 366 -1.69 16.03 -4.47
C THR A 366 -2.83 15.14 -3.94
N ILE A 367 -3.57 14.45 -4.79
CA ILE A 367 -4.74 13.63 -4.41
C ILE A 367 -4.43 12.12 -4.39
N ILE A 368 -3.36 11.66 -5.06
CA ILE A 368 -3.08 10.21 -5.20
C ILE A 368 -2.48 9.64 -3.92
N PHE A 369 -3.24 8.81 -3.20
CA PHE A 369 -2.74 7.99 -2.09
C PHE A 369 -2.58 6.53 -2.53
N GLY A 370 -1.75 5.75 -1.83
CA GLY A 370 -1.67 4.28 -1.98
C GLY A 370 -0.98 3.74 -3.24
N GLY A 371 -0.81 4.52 -4.33
CA GLY A 371 0.04 4.15 -5.46
C GLY A 371 -0.58 4.33 -6.85
N GLY A 372 0.18 3.91 -7.88
CA GLY A 372 -0.11 4.17 -9.30
C GLY A 372 -1.51 3.77 -9.80
N PRO A 373 -2.05 2.59 -9.47
CA PRO A 373 -3.38 2.14 -9.90
C PRO A 373 -4.52 3.17 -9.75
N VAL A 374 -4.51 3.99 -8.69
CA VAL A 374 -5.59 4.94 -8.37
C VAL A 374 -5.60 6.16 -9.31
N VAL A 375 -4.46 6.52 -9.91
CA VAL A 375 -4.35 7.76 -10.70
C VAL A 375 -4.99 7.65 -12.09
N ILE A 376 -5.12 6.44 -12.63
CA ILE A 376 -5.46 6.23 -14.05
C ILE A 376 -6.85 6.78 -14.42
N PRO A 377 -7.95 6.53 -13.67
CA PRO A 377 -9.25 7.16 -13.98
C PRO A 377 -9.20 8.68 -13.87
N LEU A 378 -8.46 9.21 -12.89
CA LEU A 378 -8.32 10.65 -12.66
C LEU A 378 -7.58 11.33 -13.83
N LEU A 379 -6.51 10.71 -14.35
CA LEU A 379 -5.84 11.17 -15.57
C LEU A 379 -6.75 11.08 -16.80
N ARG A 380 -7.59 10.05 -16.91
CA ARG A 380 -8.60 9.94 -17.99
C ARG A 380 -9.59 11.10 -17.89
N GLN A 381 -10.08 11.42 -16.70
CA GLN A 381 -10.91 12.60 -16.45
C GLN A 381 -10.17 13.92 -16.75
N TYR A 382 -8.87 14.02 -16.49
CA TYR A 382 -8.10 15.25 -16.68
C TYR A 382 -7.52 15.45 -18.10
N THR A 383 -7.64 14.46 -19.00
CA THR A 383 -7.04 14.52 -20.36
C THR A 383 -7.97 14.03 -21.48
N VAL A 384 -8.82 13.03 -21.21
CA VAL A 384 -9.76 12.49 -22.21
C VAL A 384 -11.10 13.21 -22.18
N GLN A 385 -11.67 13.51 -21.00
CA GLN A 385 -12.92 14.30 -20.92
C GLN A 385 -12.80 15.71 -21.54
N PRO A 386 -11.68 16.44 -21.41
CA PRO A 386 -11.46 17.71 -22.12
C PRO A 386 -11.17 17.58 -23.63
N GLY A 387 -11.18 16.37 -24.20
CA GLY A 387 -10.86 16.12 -25.61
C GLY A 387 -9.39 16.38 -25.96
N TRP A 388 -8.46 16.30 -25.01
CA TRP A 388 -7.03 16.53 -25.28
C TRP A 388 -6.28 15.27 -25.73
N VAL A 389 -6.77 14.10 -25.34
CA VAL A 389 -6.23 12.76 -25.62
C VAL A 389 -7.40 11.84 -25.97
N GLU A 390 -7.28 11.01 -27.00
CA GLU A 390 -8.34 10.06 -27.35
C GLU A 390 -8.42 8.89 -26.35
N SER A 391 -9.61 8.31 -26.17
CA SER A 391 -9.79 7.10 -25.34
C SER A 391 -8.90 5.94 -25.80
N ARG A 392 -8.75 5.75 -27.13
CA ARG A 392 -7.82 4.79 -27.76
C ARG A 392 -6.40 4.98 -27.25
N ASP A 393 -5.88 6.19 -27.40
CA ASP A 393 -4.47 6.51 -27.11
C ASP A 393 -4.19 6.52 -25.61
N PHE A 394 -5.17 6.93 -24.80
CA PHE A 394 -5.09 6.81 -23.35
C PHE A 394 -4.92 5.34 -22.93
N LEU A 395 -5.78 4.45 -23.43
CA LEU A 395 -5.75 3.03 -23.10
C LEU A 395 -4.50 2.34 -23.66
N LEU A 396 -4.09 2.64 -24.89
CA LEU A 396 -2.83 2.17 -25.50
C LEU A 396 -1.60 2.56 -24.68
N GLY A 397 -1.54 3.80 -24.19
CA GLY A 397 -0.45 4.26 -23.34
C GLY A 397 -0.45 3.60 -21.97
N PHE A 398 -1.62 3.46 -21.35
CA PHE A 398 -1.78 2.76 -20.06
C PHE A 398 -1.45 1.26 -20.17
N ALA A 399 -1.79 0.62 -21.29
CA ALA A 399 -1.45 -0.74 -21.62
C ALA A 399 0.08 -0.96 -21.63
N ILE A 400 0.81 -0.13 -22.39
CA ILE A 400 2.27 -0.25 -22.53
C ILE A 400 2.98 0.14 -21.22
N LEU A 401 2.47 1.15 -20.50
CA LEU A 401 2.98 1.61 -19.20
C LEU A 401 3.15 0.46 -18.19
N GLN A 402 2.18 -0.45 -18.15
CA GLN A 402 2.17 -1.53 -17.15
C GLN A 402 3.25 -2.60 -17.41
N ALA A 403 3.87 -2.59 -18.60
CA ALA A 403 5.06 -3.37 -18.95
C ALA A 403 6.35 -2.53 -18.98
N PHE A 404 6.30 -1.24 -18.63
CA PHE A 404 7.44 -0.32 -18.66
C PHE A 404 8.21 -0.31 -17.32
N PRO A 405 9.53 -0.08 -17.30
CA PRO A 405 10.31 -0.01 -16.06
C PRO A 405 10.21 1.36 -15.39
N GLY A 406 10.52 1.39 -14.09
CA GLY A 406 10.46 2.59 -13.27
C GLY A 406 9.03 2.99 -12.90
N PRO A 407 8.78 4.24 -12.49
CA PRO A 407 7.50 4.62 -11.89
C PRO A 407 6.38 4.77 -12.92
N ASN A 408 5.25 4.06 -12.71
CA ASN A 408 4.04 4.14 -13.55
C ASN A 408 3.46 5.56 -13.70
N PHE A 409 3.86 6.52 -12.87
CA PHE A 409 3.45 7.92 -12.96
C PHE A 409 4.14 8.65 -14.14
N ASN A 410 5.15 8.03 -14.76
CA ASN A 410 5.69 8.46 -16.06
C ASN A 410 4.64 8.43 -17.19
N PHE A 411 3.47 7.84 -16.97
CA PHE A 411 2.30 8.01 -17.83
C PHE A 411 1.87 9.47 -17.99
N ALA A 412 2.06 10.31 -16.98
CA ALA A 412 1.80 11.76 -17.10
C ALA A 412 2.70 12.42 -18.16
N VAL A 413 3.87 11.85 -18.45
CA VAL A 413 4.79 12.31 -19.50
C VAL A 413 4.24 11.96 -20.88
N TYR A 414 3.75 10.74 -21.07
CA TYR A 414 3.04 10.29 -22.28
C TYR A 414 1.78 11.13 -22.54
N LEU A 415 0.94 11.30 -21.51
CA LEU A 415 -0.26 12.13 -21.59
C LEU A 415 0.07 13.60 -21.80
N GLY A 416 1.19 14.09 -21.28
CA GLY A 416 1.69 15.44 -21.49
C GLY A 416 2.14 15.67 -22.93
N VAL A 417 2.91 14.72 -23.49
CA VAL A 417 3.22 14.70 -24.93
C VAL A 417 1.92 14.81 -25.71
N LEU A 418 0.97 13.89 -25.53
CA LEU A 418 -0.30 13.86 -26.27
C LEU A 418 -1.16 15.12 -26.06
N SER A 419 -1.22 15.64 -24.84
CA SER A 419 -2.05 16.81 -24.49
C SER A 419 -1.54 18.10 -25.13
N LEU A 420 -0.25 18.23 -25.48
CA LEU A 420 0.30 19.42 -26.13
C LEU A 420 0.78 19.10 -27.57
N PRO A 421 -0.10 19.15 -28.60
CA PRO A 421 0.28 18.92 -30.01
C PRO A 421 1.45 19.77 -30.48
N HIS A 422 1.36 21.09 -30.31
CA HIS A 422 2.33 22.06 -30.80
C HIS A 422 3.68 22.06 -30.06
N ASN A 423 3.75 21.51 -28.85
CA ASN A 423 5.01 21.40 -28.10
C ASN A 423 5.01 20.15 -27.18
N PRO A 424 5.31 18.96 -27.73
CA PRO A 424 5.29 17.72 -26.97
C PRO A 424 6.36 17.65 -25.88
N VAL A 425 7.50 18.33 -26.06
CA VAL A 425 8.60 18.35 -25.07
C VAL A 425 8.22 19.15 -23.84
N LEU A 426 7.58 20.31 -24.02
CA LEU A 426 6.98 21.07 -22.92
C LEU A 426 5.88 20.26 -22.22
N GLY A 427 5.03 19.58 -23.00
CA GLY A 427 4.00 18.70 -22.46
C GLY A 427 4.56 17.57 -21.59
N ALA A 428 5.57 16.86 -22.08
CA ALA A 428 6.31 15.84 -21.35
C ALA A 428 6.86 16.38 -20.02
N PHE A 429 7.55 17.53 -20.06
CA PHE A 429 8.16 18.17 -18.90
C PHE A 429 7.13 18.61 -17.86
N LEU A 430 6.06 19.30 -18.29
CA LEU A 430 4.96 19.70 -17.40
C LEU A 430 4.26 18.49 -16.79
N GLY A 431 4.08 17.41 -17.55
CA GLY A 431 3.52 16.14 -17.07
C GLY A 431 4.36 15.53 -15.95
N TRP A 432 5.67 15.45 -16.17
CA TRP A 432 6.64 14.92 -15.21
C TRP A 432 6.72 15.79 -13.94
N VAL A 433 6.95 17.10 -14.07
CA VAL A 433 7.08 18.01 -12.92
C VAL A 433 5.78 18.10 -12.14
N GLY A 434 4.63 18.16 -12.83
CA GLY A 434 3.32 18.30 -12.19
C GLY A 434 2.95 17.08 -11.34
N ILE A 435 3.14 15.86 -11.86
CA ILE A 435 2.73 14.65 -11.14
C ILE A 435 3.67 14.27 -9.98
N PHE A 436 4.98 14.57 -10.10
CA PHE A 436 5.98 14.16 -9.10
C PHE A 436 6.27 15.23 -8.04
N SER A 437 6.19 16.53 -8.36
CA SER A 437 6.63 17.58 -7.42
C SER A 437 5.83 17.62 -6.10
N PRO A 438 4.49 17.43 -6.05
CA PRO A 438 3.75 17.52 -4.80
C PRO A 438 4.21 16.48 -3.76
N GLY A 439 4.32 15.22 -4.18
CA GLY A 439 4.77 14.13 -3.32
C GLY A 439 6.22 14.26 -2.87
N ILE A 440 7.11 14.81 -3.71
CA ILE A 440 8.52 15.04 -3.35
C ILE A 440 8.65 16.18 -2.33
N ILE A 441 7.95 17.30 -2.54
CA ILE A 441 7.99 18.45 -1.62
C ILE A 441 7.37 18.06 -0.26
N LEU A 442 6.23 17.38 -0.26
CA LEU A 442 5.61 16.87 0.97
C LEU A 442 6.49 15.86 1.71
N LYS A 443 7.14 14.92 0.99
CA LYS A 443 8.08 13.97 1.60
C LYS A 443 9.25 14.72 2.25
N LEU A 444 9.82 15.74 1.60
CA LEU A 444 10.89 16.57 2.17
C LEU A 444 10.44 17.39 3.39
N ALA A 445 9.21 17.92 3.38
CA ALA A 445 8.66 18.70 4.49
C ALA A 445 8.37 17.85 5.74
N LEU A 446 7.94 16.59 5.55
CA LEU A 446 7.45 15.74 6.64
C LEU A 446 8.47 14.70 7.15
N LEU A 447 9.47 14.33 6.35
CA LEU A 447 10.54 13.42 6.78
C LEU A 447 11.27 13.88 8.07
N PRO A 448 11.60 15.17 8.28
CA PRO A 448 12.24 15.65 9.53
C PRO A 448 11.30 15.74 10.75
N LEU A 449 9.99 15.62 10.52
CA LEU A 449 8.95 15.65 11.56
C LEU A 449 8.50 14.23 11.95
N TYR A 450 8.81 13.22 11.14
CA TYR A 450 8.35 11.84 11.28
C TYR A 450 8.56 11.23 12.68
N HIS A 451 9.77 11.32 13.23
CA HIS A 451 10.09 10.78 14.57
C HIS A 451 9.36 11.48 15.72
N THR A 452 8.81 12.68 15.50
CA THR A 452 7.93 13.37 16.45
C THR A 452 6.48 12.97 16.20
N TRP A 453 6.00 13.05 14.96
CA TRP A 453 4.59 12.78 14.64
C TRP A 453 4.19 11.32 14.90
N ARG A 454 5.07 10.33 14.66
CA ARG A 454 4.80 8.90 14.96
C ARG A 454 4.59 8.61 16.45
N LYS A 455 4.91 9.54 17.37
CA LYS A 455 4.69 9.41 18.81
C LYS A 455 3.33 9.96 19.27
N HIS A 456 2.61 10.67 18.41
CA HIS A 456 1.31 11.25 18.75
C HIS A 456 0.17 10.36 18.23
N ALA A 457 -0.64 9.82 19.13
CA ALA A 457 -1.78 8.96 18.81
C ALA A 457 -2.77 9.61 17.82
N VAL A 458 -2.93 10.95 17.87
CA VAL A 458 -3.72 11.74 16.91
C VAL A 458 -3.24 11.51 15.46
N ALA A 459 -1.93 11.55 15.21
CA ALA A 459 -1.38 11.40 13.87
C ALA A 459 -1.55 9.95 13.36
N ILE A 460 -1.28 8.96 14.21
CA ILE A 460 -1.51 7.53 13.89
C ILE A 460 -2.99 7.30 13.53
N SER A 461 -3.90 7.84 14.34
CA SER A 461 -5.35 7.74 14.15
C SER A 461 -5.80 8.31 12.81
N VAL A 462 -5.42 9.56 12.51
CA VAL A 462 -5.78 10.25 11.26
C VAL A 462 -5.19 9.54 10.03
N LEU A 463 -3.90 9.18 10.05
CA LEU A 463 -3.25 8.50 8.92
C LEU A 463 -3.90 7.15 8.60
N ARG A 464 -4.30 6.40 9.63
CA ARG A 464 -5.04 5.14 9.48
C ARG A 464 -6.38 5.34 8.72
N GLY A 465 -7.13 6.39 9.04
CA GLY A 465 -8.38 6.72 8.36
C GLY A 465 -8.20 7.23 6.94
N LEU A 466 -7.22 8.11 6.71
CA LEU A 466 -6.84 8.61 5.38
C LEU A 466 -6.53 7.42 4.45
N ASN A 467 -5.68 6.49 4.92
CA ASN A 467 -5.28 5.30 4.15
C ASN A 467 -6.47 4.37 3.85
N ALA A 468 -7.36 4.13 4.82
CA ALA A 468 -8.53 3.28 4.62
C ALA A 468 -9.51 3.87 3.58
N ALA A 469 -9.82 5.16 3.67
CA ALA A 469 -10.68 5.82 2.68
C ALA A 469 -10.03 5.84 1.29
N ALA A 470 -8.74 6.15 1.19
CA ALA A 470 -7.97 6.08 -0.05
C ALA A 470 -8.00 4.68 -0.70
N VAL A 471 -7.93 3.61 0.10
CA VAL A 471 -8.04 2.23 -0.43
C VAL A 471 -9.43 1.93 -0.97
N GLY A 472 -10.50 2.47 -0.36
CA GLY A 472 -11.84 2.43 -0.95
C GLY A 472 -11.89 3.05 -2.35
N LEU A 473 -11.18 4.16 -2.55
CA LEU A 473 -11.07 4.80 -3.88
C LEU A 473 -10.26 3.99 -4.91
N VAL A 474 -9.39 3.06 -4.48
CA VAL A 474 -8.78 2.09 -5.41
C VAL A 474 -9.86 1.17 -6.00
N TYR A 475 -10.83 0.72 -5.20
CA TYR A 475 -11.93 -0.12 -5.70
C TYR A 475 -12.88 0.67 -6.63
N THR A 476 -13.09 1.96 -6.37
CA THR A 476 -13.74 2.87 -7.33
C THR A 476 -12.99 2.91 -8.66
N ALA A 477 -11.66 3.04 -8.62
CA ALA A 477 -10.83 3.05 -9.83
C ALA A 477 -10.89 1.72 -10.61
N VAL A 478 -10.92 0.58 -9.92
CA VAL A 478 -11.13 -0.75 -10.54
C VAL A 478 -12.45 -0.78 -11.31
N TRP A 479 -13.55 -0.36 -10.66
CA TRP A 479 -14.88 -0.35 -11.27
C TRP A 479 -14.95 0.58 -12.48
N GLN A 480 -14.46 1.82 -12.35
CA GLN A 480 -14.43 2.79 -13.45
C GLN A 480 -13.63 2.29 -14.65
N LEU A 481 -12.50 1.61 -14.45
CA LEU A 481 -11.71 1.04 -15.54
C LEU A 481 -12.34 -0.22 -16.14
N PHE A 482 -13.04 -1.03 -15.34
CA PHE A 482 -13.84 -2.15 -15.85
C PHE A 482 -15.00 -1.66 -16.75
N LEU A 483 -15.56 -0.47 -16.48
CA LEU A 483 -16.60 0.17 -17.31
C LEU A 483 -16.07 0.90 -18.57
N VAL A 484 -14.76 1.03 -18.79
CA VAL A 484 -14.19 1.68 -19.99
C VAL A 484 -13.06 0.90 -20.67
N GLY A 485 -12.83 -0.36 -20.27
CA GLY A 485 -11.71 -1.17 -20.76
C GLY A 485 -11.90 -1.77 -22.15
N TYR A 486 -13.14 -1.90 -22.64
CA TYR A 486 -13.43 -2.40 -23.99
C TYR A 486 -13.27 -1.28 -25.01
N ILE A 487 -12.69 -1.57 -26.18
CA ILE A 487 -12.50 -0.59 -27.26
C ILE A 487 -13.30 -0.99 -28.51
N TYR A 488 -14.27 -0.16 -28.90
CA TYR A 488 -15.08 -0.38 -30.10
C TYR A 488 -14.42 0.24 -31.35
N THR A 489 -14.72 -0.32 -32.53
CA THR A 489 -14.70 0.47 -33.78
C THR A 489 -16.05 1.15 -33.99
N PRO A 490 -16.13 2.23 -34.77
CA PRO A 490 -17.36 2.64 -35.42
C PRO A 490 -17.62 1.77 -36.65
N VAL A 491 -18.89 1.43 -36.92
CA VAL A 491 -19.32 0.78 -38.18
C VAL A 491 -19.02 1.68 -39.38
N SER A 492 -18.64 1.10 -40.52
CA SER A 492 -18.48 1.85 -41.77
C SER A 492 -19.83 2.19 -42.42
N GLY A 493 -20.44 3.29 -41.99
CA GLY A 493 -21.57 3.94 -42.67
C GLY A 493 -21.20 5.30 -43.25
N ASN A 494 -22.11 5.90 -44.04
CA ASN A 494 -21.92 7.20 -44.71
C ASN A 494 -21.99 8.42 -43.77
N ILE A 495 -21.65 8.26 -42.49
CA ILE A 495 -21.63 9.33 -41.49
C ILE A 495 -20.15 9.64 -41.17
N PRO A 496 -19.70 10.90 -41.27
CA PRO A 496 -18.32 11.26 -40.95
C PRO A 496 -17.94 10.94 -39.50
N THR A 497 -16.79 10.28 -39.34
CA THR A 497 -15.89 10.39 -38.18
C THR A 497 -16.54 10.52 -36.79
N GLN A 498 -16.91 9.40 -36.18
CA GLN A 498 -16.80 9.28 -34.72
C GLN A 498 -15.50 8.54 -34.36
N ALA A 499 -14.83 8.97 -33.29
CA ALA A 499 -13.61 8.35 -32.80
C ALA A 499 -13.88 6.99 -32.13
N SER A 500 -12.84 6.19 -31.90
CA SER A 500 -12.97 4.91 -31.18
C SER A 500 -13.58 5.09 -29.79
N ALA A 501 -14.81 4.61 -29.61
CA ALA A 501 -15.50 4.61 -28.33
C ALA A 501 -14.88 3.58 -27.37
N SER A 502 -15.06 3.81 -26.07
CA SER A 502 -14.62 2.91 -25.00
C SER A 502 -15.78 2.60 -24.06
N GLY A 503 -15.95 1.35 -23.64
CA GLY A 503 -17.07 0.93 -22.79
C GLY A 503 -16.78 -0.29 -21.93
N PRO A 504 -17.83 -0.92 -21.36
CA PRO A 504 -17.67 -1.94 -20.34
C PRO A 504 -17.03 -3.22 -20.83
N LEU A 505 -16.12 -3.79 -20.03
CA LEU A 505 -15.63 -5.15 -20.17
C LEU A 505 -16.73 -6.22 -19.92
N THR A 506 -17.94 -5.80 -19.52
CA THR A 506 -19.13 -6.67 -19.46
C THR A 506 -19.80 -6.90 -20.82
N SER A 507 -19.37 -6.21 -21.89
CA SER A 507 -19.85 -6.44 -23.26
C SER A 507 -19.62 -7.88 -23.74
N ASP A 508 -18.58 -8.54 -23.21
CA ASP A 508 -18.30 -9.96 -23.37
C ASP A 508 -17.75 -10.51 -22.04
N PRO A 509 -18.41 -11.51 -21.41
CA PRO A 509 -17.93 -12.15 -20.18
C PRO A 509 -16.47 -12.64 -20.26
N PHE A 510 -15.96 -12.93 -21.45
CA PHE A 510 -14.55 -13.31 -21.68
C PHE A 510 -13.55 -12.32 -21.06
N TRP A 511 -13.80 -11.01 -21.14
CA TRP A 511 -12.87 -10.03 -20.58
C TRP A 511 -12.87 -10.02 -19.05
N GLY A 512 -14.01 -10.34 -18.44
CA GLY A 512 -14.09 -10.61 -17.00
C GLY A 512 -13.25 -11.82 -16.58
N VAL A 513 -13.19 -12.86 -17.42
CA VAL A 513 -12.31 -14.03 -17.22
C VAL A 513 -10.84 -13.62 -17.36
N VAL A 514 -10.47 -12.85 -18.38
CA VAL A 514 -9.08 -12.36 -18.57
C VAL A 514 -8.61 -11.51 -17.38
N ALA A 515 -9.44 -10.58 -16.90
CA ALA A 515 -9.14 -9.77 -15.72
C ALA A 515 -8.98 -10.63 -14.44
N SER A 516 -9.87 -11.60 -14.25
CA SER A 516 -9.82 -12.54 -13.12
C SER A 516 -8.57 -13.43 -13.17
N PHE A 517 -8.20 -13.91 -14.36
CA PHE A 517 -6.98 -14.70 -14.55
C PHE A 517 -5.72 -13.89 -14.24
N ALA A 518 -5.62 -12.65 -14.71
CA ALA A 518 -4.47 -11.77 -14.43
C ALA A 518 -4.29 -11.49 -12.93
N PHE A 519 -5.40 -11.29 -12.20
CA PHE A 519 -5.41 -11.18 -10.74
C PHE A 519 -4.86 -12.46 -10.07
N VAL A 520 -5.41 -13.63 -10.42
CA VAL A 520 -5.07 -14.91 -9.78
C VAL A 520 -3.65 -15.37 -10.11
N ALA A 521 -3.23 -15.29 -11.37
CA ALA A 521 -1.89 -15.65 -11.82
C ALA A 521 -0.80 -14.82 -11.12
N THR A 522 -1.02 -13.51 -11.01
CA THR A 522 -0.05 -12.61 -10.35
C THR A 522 -0.01 -12.83 -8.83
N GLN A 523 -1.16 -13.08 -8.17
CA GLN A 523 -1.24 -13.17 -6.70
C GLN A 523 -0.84 -14.53 -6.11
N TRP A 524 -1.25 -15.65 -6.70
CA TRP A 524 -0.97 -16.99 -6.16
C TRP A 524 0.15 -17.69 -6.92
N TYR A 525 0.13 -17.65 -8.25
CA TYR A 525 1.18 -18.26 -9.09
C TYR A 525 2.43 -17.38 -9.23
N LYS A 526 2.40 -16.15 -8.68
CA LYS A 526 3.51 -15.18 -8.65
C LYS A 526 4.03 -14.82 -10.06
N SER A 527 3.19 -14.96 -11.07
CA SER A 527 3.53 -14.61 -12.46
C SER A 527 3.93 -13.13 -12.55
N PRO A 528 5.03 -12.76 -13.23
CA PRO A 528 5.43 -11.36 -13.38
C PRO A 528 4.31 -10.55 -14.06
N PRO A 529 3.98 -9.34 -13.61
CA PRO A 529 2.87 -8.55 -14.17
C PRO A 529 2.98 -8.35 -15.69
N ALA A 530 4.19 -8.12 -16.22
CA ALA A 530 4.42 -8.02 -17.67
C ALA A 530 3.98 -9.30 -18.44
N VAL A 531 4.16 -10.49 -17.85
CA VAL A 531 3.74 -11.77 -18.45
C VAL A 531 2.22 -11.93 -18.40
N THR A 532 1.55 -11.50 -17.33
CA THR A 532 0.07 -11.56 -17.26
C THR A 532 -0.61 -10.51 -18.14
N ILE A 533 0.07 -9.38 -18.39
CA ILE A 533 -0.31 -8.37 -19.39
C ILE A 533 -0.21 -8.93 -20.82
N VAL A 534 0.93 -9.53 -21.18
CA VAL A 534 1.12 -10.21 -22.47
C VAL A 534 0.14 -11.37 -22.64
N GLY A 535 -0.13 -12.13 -21.57
CA GLY A 535 -1.18 -13.17 -21.56
C GLY A 535 -2.57 -12.63 -21.89
N GLY A 536 -2.92 -11.44 -21.40
CA GLY A 536 -4.17 -10.76 -21.77
C GLY A 536 -4.21 -10.32 -23.23
N ALA A 537 -3.10 -9.77 -23.74
CA ALA A 537 -2.96 -9.39 -25.15
C ALA A 537 -3.11 -10.62 -26.08
N LEU A 538 -2.49 -11.76 -25.72
CA LEU A 538 -2.64 -13.03 -26.42
C LEU A 538 -4.06 -13.60 -26.32
N ALA A 539 -4.72 -13.47 -25.17
CA ALA A 539 -6.12 -13.86 -24.99
C ALA A 539 -7.05 -13.02 -25.90
N GLY A 540 -6.79 -11.73 -26.06
CA GLY A 540 -7.49 -10.86 -27.00
C GLY A 540 -7.30 -11.25 -28.47
N LEU A 541 -6.08 -11.66 -28.85
CA LEU A 541 -5.82 -12.22 -30.19
C LEU A 541 -6.53 -13.57 -30.41
N ALA A 542 -6.56 -14.45 -29.40
CA ALA A 542 -7.27 -15.72 -29.48
C ALA A 542 -8.79 -15.53 -29.61
N TRP A 543 -9.37 -14.61 -28.83
CA TRP A 543 -10.77 -14.21 -28.95
C TRP A 543 -11.09 -13.66 -30.34
N PHE A 544 -10.22 -12.80 -30.90
CA PHE A 544 -10.38 -12.32 -32.27
C PHE A 544 -10.33 -13.44 -33.32
N GLY A 545 -9.47 -14.44 -33.12
CA GLY A 545 -9.39 -15.63 -33.99
C GLY A 545 -10.65 -16.50 -33.97
N VAL A 546 -11.38 -16.53 -32.85
CA VAL A 546 -12.65 -17.27 -32.70
C VAL A 546 -13.86 -16.47 -33.19
N VAL A 547 -13.92 -15.18 -32.84
CA VAL A 547 -15.07 -14.30 -33.06
C VAL A 547 -15.06 -13.65 -34.46
N GLY A 548 -13.87 -13.39 -35.00
CA GLY A 548 -13.67 -12.77 -36.31
C GLY A 548 -14.16 -11.31 -36.41
N ALA A 549 -13.81 -10.63 -37.50
CA ALA A 549 -14.15 -9.22 -37.70
C ALA A 549 -15.66 -8.93 -37.60
N ARG A 550 -16.51 -9.81 -38.13
CA ARG A 550 -17.98 -9.67 -38.11
C ARG A 550 -18.59 -9.79 -36.71
N GLY A 551 -17.93 -10.44 -35.76
CA GLY A 551 -18.38 -10.52 -34.37
C GLY A 551 -18.05 -9.26 -33.57
N VAL A 552 -16.89 -8.65 -33.85
CA VAL A 552 -16.49 -7.33 -33.32
C VAL A 552 -17.48 -6.23 -33.72
N GLU A 553 -18.00 -6.28 -34.95
CA GLU A 553 -19.08 -5.41 -35.42
C GLU A 553 -20.40 -5.72 -34.71
N ARG A 554 -20.73 -6.99 -34.48
CA ARG A 554 -22.03 -7.38 -33.89
C ARG A 554 -22.19 -6.95 -32.43
N GLN A 555 -21.12 -6.88 -31.64
CA GLN A 555 -21.16 -6.35 -30.27
C GLN A 555 -21.44 -4.84 -30.20
N GLN A 556 -21.42 -4.11 -31.32
CA GLN A 556 -21.70 -2.65 -31.37
C GLN A 556 -23.21 -2.34 -31.45
N PHE A 557 -24.05 -3.33 -31.74
CA PHE A 557 -25.51 -3.18 -31.86
C PHE A 557 -26.29 -3.56 -30.58
N PHE A 558 -25.60 -3.98 -29.52
CA PHE A 558 -26.18 -4.49 -28.26
C PHE A 558 -25.53 -3.86 -27.00
N GLY A 559 -24.85 -2.72 -27.14
CA GLY A 559 -24.13 -2.01 -26.06
C GLY A 559 -24.67 -0.60 -25.84
#